data_AF-A0A2E9Z7A2-F1
#
_entry.id   AF-A0A2E9Z7A2-F1
#
_cell.length_a   1.000
_cell.length_b   1.000
_cell.length_c   1.000
_cell.angle_alpha   90.00
_cell.angle_beta   90.00
_cell.angle_gamma   90.00
#
_symmetry.space_group_name_H-M   'P 1'
#
loop_
_entity.id
_entity.type
_entity.pdbx_description
1 polymer ?
#
loop_
_entity_poly.entity_id
_entity_poly.type
_entity_poly.pdbx_seq_one_letter_code
_entity_poly.pdbx_strand_id
1 'polypeptide(L)'
;MDTVTTFHSTWFDAVLLGVIALSIIVSFFRGFLSEVISFCSWVLAFFIALKFSSMLAHGVFSWIQSAVGAYVLSFVTIVALVLLVGWVTTKLLKGIATLTGLGIFDRALGVVFGFFRGVLVTTLMVMLVSVTTFARTEWFTDSAMKVALKKPEQWIQRFIPDDVVDVSQWADHRNRTLDDRPLNHRLITEPTESA
;
A
#
# COMPACT_ATOMS: atom_id res chain seq x y z
N MET A 1 38.39 13.18 -16.46
CA MET A 1 37.91 11.92 -17.07
C MET A 1 37.00 11.29 -16.03
N ASP A 2 35.88 11.97 -15.75
CA ASP A 2 35.07 11.79 -14.54
C ASP A 2 33.59 11.73 -14.94
N THR A 3 33.32 11.21 -16.14
CA THR A 3 31.99 10.87 -16.62
C THR A 3 31.58 9.52 -16.05
N VAL A 4 31.71 9.35 -14.72
CA VAL A 4 30.86 8.39 -14.02
C VAL A 4 29.54 9.09 -13.85
N THR A 5 28.61 8.74 -14.73
CA THR A 5 27.18 8.92 -14.56
C THR A 5 26.80 8.58 -13.12
N THR A 6 26.75 9.58 -12.24
CA THR A 6 26.11 9.46 -10.94
C THR A 6 24.63 9.38 -11.25
N PHE A 7 24.18 8.16 -11.53
CA PHE A 7 22.79 7.80 -11.32
C PHE A 7 22.51 8.20 -9.88
N HIS A 8 21.90 9.37 -9.67
CA HIS A 8 21.34 9.76 -8.38
C HIS A 8 20.06 8.92 -8.17
N SER A 9 20.19 7.60 -8.33
CA SER A 9 19.22 6.63 -7.84
C SER A 9 19.31 6.74 -6.35
N THR A 10 18.38 7.50 -5.80
CA THR A 10 18.21 7.55 -4.36
C THR A 10 17.97 6.11 -3.90
N TRP A 11 18.54 5.70 -2.76
CA TRP A 11 18.25 4.40 -2.13
C TRP A 11 16.73 4.09 -2.11
N PHE A 12 15.89 5.13 -2.03
CA PHE A 12 14.43 5.07 -2.18
C PHE A 12 13.96 4.47 -3.51
N ASP A 13 14.53 4.87 -4.64
CA ASP A 13 14.20 4.33 -5.96
C ASP A 13 14.57 2.85 -6.06
N ALA A 14 15.68 2.44 -5.42
CA ALA A 14 16.09 1.04 -5.33
C ALA A 14 15.10 0.21 -4.50
N VAL A 15 14.54 0.77 -3.41
CA VAL A 15 13.47 0.10 -2.64
C VAL A 15 12.22 -0.07 -3.50
N LEU A 16 11.78 0.96 -4.22
CA LEU A 16 10.58 0.88 -5.05
C LEU A 16 10.74 -0.13 -6.19
N LEU A 17 11.89 -0.14 -6.87
CA LEU A 17 12.21 -1.17 -7.85
C LEU A 17 12.23 -2.57 -7.22
N GLY A 18 12.80 -2.69 -6.03
CA GLY A 18 12.81 -3.95 -5.26
C GLY A 18 11.40 -4.46 -4.98
N VAL A 19 10.47 -3.58 -4.60
CA VAL A 19 9.06 -3.94 -4.36
C VAL A 19 8.37 -4.41 -5.65
N ILE A 20 8.57 -3.71 -6.77
CA ILE A 20 8.00 -4.10 -8.06
C ILE A 20 8.58 -5.44 -8.51
N ALA A 21 9.90 -5.61 -8.44
CA ALA A 21 10.59 -6.84 -8.81
C ALA A 21 10.13 -8.02 -7.94
N LEU A 22 10.03 -7.83 -6.61
CA LEU A 22 9.54 -8.85 -5.69
C LEU A 22 8.09 -9.22 -6.02
N SER A 23 7.23 -8.24 -6.30
CA SER A 23 5.84 -8.47 -6.70
C SER A 23 5.76 -9.33 -7.98
N ILE A 24 6.57 -9.02 -8.99
CA ILE A 24 6.66 -9.82 -10.23
C ILE A 24 7.13 -11.24 -9.94
N ILE A 25 8.21 -11.40 -9.17
CA ILE A 25 8.80 -12.70 -8.85
C ILE A 25 7.80 -13.57 -8.09
N VAL A 26 7.15 -13.01 -7.07
CA VAL A 26 6.12 -13.71 -6.28
C VAL A 26 4.96 -14.13 -7.17
N SER A 27 4.47 -13.24 -8.03
CA SER A 27 3.36 -13.56 -8.95
C SER A 27 3.75 -14.51 -10.08
N PHE A 28 5.02 -14.57 -10.48
CA PHE A 28 5.52 -15.60 -11.39
C PHE A 28 5.45 -16.99 -10.75
N PHE A 29 5.88 -17.13 -9.49
CA PHE A 29 5.82 -18.40 -8.78
C PHE A 29 4.39 -18.80 -8.39
N ARG A 30 3.55 -17.82 -8.05
CA ARG A 30 2.14 -18.07 -7.69
C ARG A 30 1.23 -18.26 -8.90
N GLY A 31 1.49 -17.62 -10.03
CA GLY A 31 0.61 -17.62 -11.20
C GLY A 31 -0.58 -16.66 -11.07
N PHE A 32 -1.08 -16.17 -12.20
CA PHE A 32 -2.17 -15.20 -12.28
C PHE A 32 -3.44 -15.65 -11.56
N LEU A 33 -3.88 -16.89 -11.84
CA LEU A 33 -5.14 -17.41 -11.33
C LEU A 33 -5.15 -17.44 -9.80
N SER A 34 -4.02 -17.79 -9.18
CA SER A 34 -3.88 -17.75 -7.72
C SER A 34 -3.93 -16.34 -7.16
N GLU A 35 -3.35 -15.39 -7.87
CA GLU A 35 -3.34 -13.98 -7.45
C GLU A 35 -4.76 -13.40 -7.51
N VAL A 36 -5.49 -13.65 -8.60
CA VAL A 36 -6.88 -13.19 -8.79
C VAL A 36 -7.81 -13.83 -7.77
N ILE A 37 -7.74 -15.16 -7.58
CA ILE A 37 -8.59 -15.84 -6.59
C ILE A 37 -8.27 -15.33 -5.19
N SER A 38 -7.00 -15.14 -4.84
CA SER A 38 -6.62 -14.58 -3.55
C SER A 38 -7.19 -13.17 -3.36
N PHE A 39 -7.12 -12.32 -4.39
CA PHE A 39 -7.66 -10.96 -4.33
C PHE A 39 -9.19 -10.98 -4.19
N CYS A 40 -9.89 -11.76 -5.01
CA CYS A 40 -11.34 -11.94 -4.91
C CYS A 40 -11.77 -12.53 -3.56
N SER A 41 -11.00 -13.47 -3.01
CA SER A 41 -11.29 -14.07 -1.70
C SER A 41 -11.18 -13.06 -0.58
N TRP A 42 -10.21 -12.14 -0.64
CA TRP A 42 -10.10 -11.04 0.33
C TRP A 42 -11.29 -10.09 0.27
N VAL A 43 -11.67 -9.67 -0.94
CA VAL A 43 -12.83 -8.80 -1.16
C VAL A 43 -14.09 -9.48 -0.65
N LEU A 44 -14.33 -10.74 -1.06
CA LEU A 44 -15.49 -11.52 -0.66
C LEU A 44 -15.52 -11.77 0.85
N ALA A 45 -14.37 -12.09 1.45
CA ALA A 45 -14.23 -12.28 2.89
C ALA A 45 -14.67 -11.03 3.65
N PHE A 46 -14.23 -9.84 3.21
CA PHE A 46 -14.59 -8.58 3.84
C PHE A 46 -16.09 -8.30 3.74
N PHE A 47 -16.70 -8.44 2.55
CA PHE A 47 -18.13 -8.24 2.35
C PHE A 47 -19.00 -9.21 3.16
N ILE A 48 -18.65 -10.51 3.15
CA ILE A 48 -19.37 -11.52 3.93
C ILE A 48 -19.19 -11.24 5.42
N ALA A 49 -17.97 -10.92 5.87
CA ALA A 49 -17.73 -10.61 7.27
C ALA A 49 -18.55 -9.39 7.70
N LEU A 50 -18.52 -8.27 6.98
CA LEU A 50 -19.33 -7.09 7.31
C LEU A 50 -20.83 -7.41 7.44
N LYS A 51 -21.36 -8.27 6.56
CA LYS A 51 -22.78 -8.60 6.56
C LYS A 51 -23.18 -9.60 7.65
N PHE A 52 -22.34 -10.60 7.93
CA PHE A 52 -22.69 -11.75 8.76
C PHE A 52 -22.05 -11.76 10.15
N SER A 53 -21.12 -10.84 10.45
CA SER A 53 -20.45 -10.78 11.76
C SER A 53 -21.43 -10.56 12.91
N SER A 54 -22.45 -9.73 12.71
CA SER A 54 -23.49 -9.49 13.72
C SER A 54 -24.32 -10.73 14.00
N MET A 55 -24.69 -11.49 12.96
CA MET A 55 -25.45 -12.72 13.09
C MET A 55 -24.64 -13.81 13.82
N LEU A 56 -23.36 -13.97 13.47
CA LEU A 56 -22.49 -14.93 14.16
C LEU A 56 -22.21 -14.53 15.61
N ALA A 57 -22.08 -13.23 15.89
CA ALA A 57 -21.82 -12.73 17.24
C ALA A 57 -22.94 -13.10 18.21
N HIS A 58 -24.20 -12.93 17.80
CA HIS A 58 -25.36 -13.26 18.64
C HIS A 58 -25.71 -14.75 18.63
N GLY A 59 -25.33 -15.50 17.59
CA GLY A 59 -25.62 -16.93 17.49
C GLY A 59 -24.55 -17.80 18.16
N VAL A 60 -23.33 -17.75 17.63
CA VAL A 60 -22.22 -18.65 17.97
C VAL A 60 -21.39 -18.12 19.14
N PHE A 61 -21.19 -16.81 19.19
CA PHE A 61 -20.32 -16.16 20.19
C PHE A 61 -21.11 -15.43 21.29
N SER A 62 -22.36 -15.83 21.51
CA SER A 62 -23.25 -15.25 22.54
C SER A 62 -22.75 -15.44 23.97
N TRP A 63 -21.84 -16.38 24.20
CA TRP A 63 -21.18 -16.63 25.48
C TRP A 63 -20.10 -15.58 25.81
N ILE A 64 -19.70 -14.74 24.85
CA ILE A 64 -18.74 -13.65 25.06
C ILE A 64 -19.47 -12.44 25.64
N GLN A 65 -19.07 -12.03 26.85
CA GLN A 65 -19.70 -10.90 27.56
C GLN A 65 -19.50 -9.55 26.85
N SER A 66 -18.38 -9.37 26.16
CA SER A 66 -18.11 -8.15 25.38
C SER A 66 -18.74 -8.23 24.01
N ALA A 67 -19.75 -7.39 23.75
CA ALA A 67 -20.39 -7.29 22.43
C ALA A 67 -19.38 -6.93 21.31
N VAL A 68 -18.43 -6.06 21.62
CA VAL A 68 -17.35 -5.70 20.69
C VAL A 68 -16.43 -6.90 20.44
N GLY A 69 -16.06 -7.63 21.49
CA GLY A 69 -15.23 -8.83 21.39
C GLY A 69 -15.89 -9.93 20.56
N ALA A 70 -17.18 -10.19 20.78
CA ALA A 70 -17.97 -11.15 20.02
C ALA A 70 -18.05 -10.79 18.53
N TYR A 71 -18.26 -9.50 18.23
CA TYR A 71 -18.31 -9.00 16.86
C TYR A 71 -16.96 -9.14 16.14
N VAL A 72 -15.87 -8.71 16.78
CA VAL A 72 -14.51 -8.81 16.21
C VAL A 72 -14.13 -10.27 15.98
N LEU A 73 -14.42 -11.16 16.94
CA LEU A 73 -14.11 -12.58 16.78
C LEU A 73 -14.92 -13.20 15.64
N SER A 74 -16.21 -12.88 15.55
CA SER A 74 -17.08 -13.31 14.45
C SER A 74 -16.54 -12.87 13.09
N PHE A 75 -16.14 -11.60 13.00
CA PHE A 75 -15.55 -11.03 11.79
C PHE A 75 -14.29 -11.80 11.38
N VAL A 76 -13.35 -12.00 12.31
CA VAL A 76 -12.11 -12.72 12.05
C VAL A 76 -12.38 -14.17 11.67
N THR A 77 -13.32 -14.85 12.33
CA THR A 77 -13.70 -16.23 11.99
C THR A 77 -14.26 -16.32 10.58
N ILE A 78 -15.15 -15.42 10.17
CA ILE A 78 -15.72 -15.40 8.81
C ILE A 78 -14.62 -15.16 7.78
N VAL A 79 -13.76 -14.16 8.02
CA VAL A 79 -12.64 -13.87 7.11
C VAL A 79 -11.75 -15.10 6.96
N ALA A 80 -11.37 -15.74 8.07
CA ALA A 80 -10.55 -16.94 8.04
C ALA A 80 -11.21 -18.09 7.25
N LEU A 81 -12.51 -18.32 7.44
CA LEU A 81 -13.26 -19.35 6.72
C LEU A 81 -13.30 -19.07 5.21
N VAL A 82 -13.60 -17.84 4.80
CA VAL A 82 -13.67 -17.49 3.38
C VAL A 82 -12.28 -17.57 2.72
N LEU A 83 -11.23 -17.12 3.40
CA LEU A 83 -9.86 -17.25 2.90
C LEU A 83 -9.41 -18.72 2.81
N LEU A 84 -9.84 -19.57 3.75
CA LEU A 84 -9.58 -21.01 3.69
C LEU A 84 -10.23 -21.63 2.45
N VAL A 85 -11.50 -21.31 2.18
CA VAL A 85 -12.20 -21.76 0.97
C VAL A 85 -11.48 -21.27 -0.28
N GLY A 86 -11.12 -19.99 -0.34
CA GLY A 86 -10.36 -19.41 -1.45
C GLY A 86 -9.03 -20.10 -1.70
N TRP A 87 -8.31 -20.48 -0.63
CA TRP A 87 -7.07 -21.24 -0.73
C TRP A 87 -7.28 -22.65 -1.30
N VAL A 88 -8.31 -23.37 -0.86
CA VAL A 88 -8.68 -24.68 -1.41
C VAL A 88 -9.06 -24.56 -2.89
N THR A 89 -9.92 -23.60 -3.25
CA THR A 89 -10.31 -23.33 -4.64
C THR A 89 -9.10 -23.04 -5.52
N THR A 90 -8.14 -22.26 -5.01
CA THR A 90 -6.89 -21.97 -5.72
C THR A 90 -6.07 -23.23 -5.99
N LYS A 91 -5.95 -24.13 -4.99
CA LYS A 91 -5.23 -25.40 -5.14
C LYS A 91 -5.88 -26.31 -6.19
N LEU A 92 -7.21 -26.41 -6.19
CA LEU A 92 -7.96 -27.19 -7.17
C LEU A 92 -7.77 -26.66 -8.59
N LEU A 93 -7.96 -25.35 -8.77
CA LEU A 93 -7.80 -24.71 -10.09
C LEU A 93 -6.37 -24.80 -10.61
N LYS A 94 -5.37 -24.71 -9.74
CA LYS A 94 -3.97 -24.97 -10.12
C LYS A 94 -3.76 -26.39 -10.62
N GLY A 95 -4.34 -27.40 -9.95
CA GLY A 95 -4.28 -28.79 -10.40
C GLY A 95 -4.83 -28.95 -11.82
N ILE A 96 -5.98 -28.34 -12.11
CA ILE A 96 -6.60 -28.37 -13.44
C ILE A 96 -5.73 -27.63 -14.48
N ALA A 97 -5.19 -26.46 -14.14
CA ALA A 97 -4.31 -25.68 -15.02
C ALA A 97 -3.02 -26.44 -15.38
N THR A 98 -2.49 -27.26 -14.47
CA THR A 98 -1.33 -28.10 -14.76
C THR A 98 -1.64 -29.24 -15.72
N LEU A 99 -2.84 -29.84 -15.63
CA LEU A 99 -3.27 -30.93 -16.51
C LEU A 99 -3.52 -30.48 -17.95
N THR A 100 -3.96 -29.23 -18.13
CA THR A 100 -4.30 -28.64 -19.44
C THR A 100 -3.09 -28.02 -20.15
N GLY A 101 -1.90 -28.02 -19.52
CA GLY A 101 -0.70 -27.40 -20.09
C GLY A 101 -0.71 -25.86 -20.09
N LEU A 102 -1.76 -25.22 -19.56
CA LEU A 102 -1.89 -23.76 -19.50
C LEU A 102 -1.00 -23.09 -18.45
N GLY A 103 -0.26 -23.86 -17.66
CA GLY A 103 0.58 -23.35 -16.57
C GLY A 103 1.60 -22.28 -16.99
N ILE A 104 2.12 -22.32 -18.22
CA ILE A 104 3.06 -21.30 -18.72
C ILE A 104 2.33 -19.97 -18.98
N PHE A 105 1.16 -20.02 -19.61
CA PHE A 105 0.33 -18.83 -19.84
C PHE A 105 -0.15 -18.20 -18.52
N ASP A 106 -0.54 -19.02 -17.55
CA ASP A 106 -0.91 -18.56 -16.20
C ASP A 106 0.24 -17.80 -15.50
N ARG A 107 1.47 -18.28 -15.65
CA ARG A 107 2.66 -17.60 -15.10
C ARG A 107 3.00 -16.31 -15.85
N ALA A 108 2.87 -16.29 -17.17
CA ALA A 108 3.10 -15.10 -17.99
C ALA A 108 2.10 -13.98 -17.64
N LEU A 109 0.82 -14.32 -17.51
CA LEU A 109 -0.19 -13.37 -17.00
C LEU A 109 0.09 -12.96 -15.56
N GLY A 110 0.67 -13.85 -14.76
CA GLY A 110 1.09 -13.58 -13.38
C GLY A 110 2.15 -12.49 -13.31
N VAL A 111 3.12 -12.49 -14.23
CA VAL A 111 4.14 -11.43 -14.34
C VAL A 111 3.49 -10.07 -14.62
N VAL A 112 2.56 -10.03 -15.59
CA VAL A 112 1.86 -8.79 -15.96
C VAL A 112 1.03 -8.26 -14.79
N PHE A 113 0.27 -9.14 -14.13
CA PHE A 113 -0.52 -8.76 -12.95
C PHE A 113 0.36 -8.33 -11.77
N GLY A 114 1.46 -9.06 -11.52
CA GLY A 114 2.44 -8.74 -10.49
C GLY A 114 3.12 -7.39 -10.71
N PHE A 115 3.37 -7.01 -11.97
CA PHE A 115 3.83 -5.68 -12.33
C PHE A 115 2.79 -4.60 -11.99
N PHE A 116 1.54 -4.77 -12.44
CA PHE A 116 0.47 -3.81 -12.12
C PHE A 116 0.26 -3.65 -10.62
N ARG A 117 0.25 -4.76 -9.87
CA ARG A 117 0.18 -4.75 -8.41
C ARG A 117 1.40 -4.06 -7.79
N GLY A 118 2.60 -4.34 -8.28
CA GLY A 118 3.83 -3.70 -7.83
C GLY A 118 3.79 -2.18 -8.02
N VAL A 119 3.33 -1.71 -9.19
CA VAL A 119 3.12 -0.30 -9.48
C VAL A 119 2.06 0.30 -8.57
N LEU A 120 0.94 -0.40 -8.35
CA LEU A 120 -0.12 0.07 -7.45
C LEU A 120 0.41 0.22 -6.02
N VAL A 121 1.10 -0.78 -5.48
CA VAL A 121 1.66 -0.76 -4.12
C VAL A 121 2.70 0.34 -3.96
N THR A 122 3.60 0.50 -4.94
CA THR A 122 4.61 1.58 -4.90
C THR A 122 3.99 2.96 -5.05
N THR A 123 2.94 3.13 -5.87
CA THR A 123 2.16 4.38 -5.95
C THR A 123 1.56 4.73 -4.59
N LEU A 124 0.87 3.78 -3.94
CA LEU A 124 0.28 3.99 -2.62
C LEU A 124 1.34 4.32 -1.57
N MET A 125 2.51 3.68 -1.65
CA MET A 125 3.63 3.97 -0.75
C MET A 125 4.16 5.40 -0.95
N VAL A 126 4.32 5.86 -2.19
CA VAL A 126 4.73 7.24 -2.50
C VAL A 126 3.69 8.25 -2.02
N MET A 127 2.40 7.98 -2.21
CA MET A 127 1.32 8.82 -1.69
C MET A 127 1.32 8.87 -0.15
N LEU A 128 1.60 7.76 0.52
CA LEU A 128 1.69 7.75 1.99
C LEU A 128 2.88 8.57 2.49
N VAL A 129 4.03 8.46 1.82
CA VAL A 129 5.23 9.23 2.16
C VAL A 129 5.04 10.72 1.87
N SER A 130 4.32 11.10 0.80
CA SER A 130 4.06 12.51 0.46
C SER A 130 3.17 13.23 1.49
N VAL A 131 2.27 12.51 2.16
CA VAL A 131 1.45 13.06 3.25
C VAL A 131 2.21 13.11 4.59
N THR A 132 3.34 12.40 4.70
CA THR A 132 4.14 12.32 5.93
C THR A 132 5.25 13.39 5.95
N THR A 133 5.80 13.73 7.13
CA THR A 133 6.91 14.69 7.30
C THR A 133 8.17 14.38 6.47
N PHE A 134 8.30 13.14 5.99
CA PHE A 134 9.36 12.71 5.07
C PHE A 134 9.25 13.32 3.66
N ALA A 135 8.18 14.05 3.35
CA ALA A 135 7.99 14.68 2.04
C ALA A 135 9.02 15.77 1.69
N ARG A 136 9.75 16.32 2.67
CA ARG A 136 10.70 17.44 2.49
C ARG A 136 12.16 17.04 2.35
N THR A 137 12.47 15.75 2.39
CA THR A 137 13.86 15.30 2.33
C THR A 137 14.39 15.32 0.89
N GLU A 138 15.68 15.61 0.73
CA GLU A 138 16.34 15.65 -0.59
C GLU A 138 16.20 14.32 -1.34
N TRP A 139 16.32 13.20 -0.62
CA TRP A 139 16.16 11.85 -1.15
C TRP A 139 14.75 11.54 -1.68
N PHE A 140 13.70 12.20 -1.15
CA PHE A 140 12.36 12.05 -1.69
C PHE A 140 12.14 13.01 -2.86
N THR A 141 12.68 14.22 -2.81
CA THR A 141 12.44 15.30 -3.80
C THR A 141 13.08 15.01 -5.16
N ASP A 142 14.28 14.42 -5.19
CA ASP A 142 15.01 14.05 -6.41
C ASP A 142 14.61 12.70 -7.03
N SER A 143 13.65 11.98 -6.44
CA SER A 143 13.25 10.64 -6.90
C SER A 143 12.61 10.67 -8.30
N ALA A 144 13.25 10.00 -9.27
CA ALA A 144 12.72 9.84 -10.62
C ALA A 144 11.41 9.03 -10.64
N MET A 145 11.22 8.17 -9.65
CA MET A 145 10.03 7.32 -9.53
C MET A 145 8.76 8.14 -9.24
N LYS A 146 8.86 9.31 -8.59
CA LYS A 146 7.72 10.23 -8.43
C LYS A 146 7.14 10.67 -9.76
N VAL A 147 8.00 11.01 -10.72
CA VAL A 147 7.57 11.46 -12.05
C VAL A 147 6.91 10.31 -12.80
N ALA A 148 7.47 9.10 -12.71
CA ALA A 148 6.90 7.90 -13.31
C ALA A 148 5.53 7.51 -12.72
N LEU A 149 5.34 7.69 -11.41
CA LEU A 149 4.12 7.31 -10.69
C LEU A 149 3.03 8.41 -10.69
N LYS A 150 3.32 9.60 -11.21
CA LYS A 150 2.36 10.72 -11.30
C LYS A 150 1.10 10.37 -12.07
N LYS A 151 1.20 9.58 -13.15
CA LYS A 151 0.05 9.15 -13.95
C LYS A 151 -0.88 8.20 -13.17
N PRO A 152 -0.39 7.08 -12.60
CA PRO A 152 -1.24 6.23 -11.76
C PRO A 152 -1.76 6.96 -10.51
N GLU A 153 -0.98 7.86 -9.92
CA GLU A 153 -1.44 8.71 -8.81
C GLU A 153 -2.66 9.56 -9.19
N GLN A 154 -2.59 10.32 -10.29
CA GLN A 154 -3.71 11.14 -10.78
C GLN A 154 -4.94 10.30 -11.12
N TRP A 155 -4.73 9.07 -11.62
CA TRP A 155 -5.83 8.16 -11.90
C TRP A 155 -6.52 7.69 -10.62
N ILE A 156 -5.75 7.35 -9.58
CA ILE A 156 -6.29 6.96 -8.26
C ILE A 156 -7.02 8.14 -7.59
N GLN A 157 -6.48 9.36 -7.67
CA GLN A 157 -7.08 10.56 -7.07
C GLN A 157 -8.50 10.85 -7.59
N ARG A 158 -8.84 10.47 -8.82
CA ARG A 158 -10.21 10.64 -9.36
C ARG A 158 -11.26 9.80 -8.64
N PHE A 159 -10.85 8.74 -7.93
CA PHE A 159 -11.75 7.90 -7.14
C PHE A 159 -11.82 8.34 -5.68
N ILE A 160 -10.98 9.29 -5.26
CA ILE A 160 -10.98 9.86 -3.92
C ILE A 160 -11.95 11.04 -3.94
N PRO A 161 -12.99 11.07 -3.08
CA PRO A 161 -13.91 12.21 -3.02
C PRO A 161 -13.19 13.45 -2.46
N ASP A 162 -13.64 14.64 -2.89
CA ASP A 162 -12.95 15.92 -2.68
C ASP A 162 -12.78 16.31 -1.19
N ASP A 163 -13.50 15.67 -0.27
CA ASP A 163 -13.44 15.89 1.18
C ASP A 163 -12.14 15.39 1.81
N VAL A 164 -11.51 14.35 1.25
CA VAL A 164 -10.22 13.83 1.71
C VAL A 164 -9.05 14.71 1.22
N VAL A 165 -9.25 15.46 0.12
CA VAL A 165 -8.24 16.36 -0.45
C VAL A 165 -7.97 17.56 0.47
N ASP A 166 -8.91 17.91 1.36
CA ASP A 166 -8.79 19.04 2.29
C ASP A 166 -7.65 18.85 3.32
N VAL A 167 -7.28 17.61 3.62
CA VAL A 167 -6.13 17.29 4.51
C VAL A 167 -4.79 17.74 3.90
N SER A 168 -4.68 17.76 2.56
CA SER A 168 -3.50 18.31 1.87
C SER A 168 -3.42 19.83 2.01
N GLN A 169 -4.57 20.53 2.05
CA GLN A 169 -4.63 21.97 2.27
C GLN A 169 -4.14 22.33 3.68
N TRP A 170 -4.49 21.53 4.70
CA TRP A 170 -3.93 21.67 6.05
C TRP A 170 -2.40 21.46 6.10
N ALA A 171 -1.86 20.54 5.30
CA ALA A 171 -0.41 20.33 5.20
C ALA A 171 0.31 21.52 4.52
N ASP A 172 -0.31 22.12 3.50
CA ASP A 172 0.19 23.33 2.83
C ASP A 172 0.12 24.57 3.72
N HIS A 173 -0.97 24.75 4.47
CA HIS A 173 -1.12 25.85 5.43
C HIS A 173 -0.03 25.80 6.51
N ARG A 174 0.28 24.62 7.06
CA ARG A 174 1.39 24.47 8.03
C ARG A 174 2.74 24.88 7.42
N ASN A 175 2.96 24.61 6.14
CA ASN A 175 4.22 24.93 5.51
C ASN A 175 4.43 26.44 5.32
N ARG A 176 3.37 27.16 4.92
CA ARG A 176 3.38 28.63 4.83
C ARG A 176 3.67 29.27 6.19
N THR A 177 3.06 28.76 7.26
CA THR A 177 3.29 29.30 8.61
C THR A 177 4.71 29.08 9.16
N LEU A 178 5.48 28.13 8.61
CA LEU A 178 6.87 27.89 9.03
C LEU A 178 7.87 28.76 8.26
N ASP A 179 7.55 29.10 7.01
CA ASP A 179 8.31 30.03 6.16
C ASP A 179 8.16 31.48 6.65
N ASP A 180 6.96 31.83 7.13
CA ASP A 180 6.64 33.16 7.67
C ASP A 180 7.16 33.40 9.10
N ARG A 181 7.79 32.41 9.74
CA ARG A 181 8.42 32.64 11.05
C ARG A 181 9.75 33.34 10.85
N PRO A 182 9.93 34.59 11.33
CA PRO A 182 11.25 35.20 11.34
C PRO A 182 12.15 34.33 12.21
N LEU A 183 13.11 33.65 11.60
CA LEU A 183 14.16 32.93 12.30
C LEU A 183 14.89 33.97 13.16
N ASN A 184 14.54 34.01 14.44
CA ASN A 184 15.16 34.87 15.44
C ASN A 184 16.56 34.34 15.75
N HIS A 185 17.47 34.57 14.81
CA HIS A 185 18.93 34.42 14.94
C HIS A 185 19.54 35.29 16.07
N ARG A 186 18.72 35.93 16.91
CA ARG A 186 19.11 36.84 17.98
C ARG A 186 19.23 36.19 19.37
N LEU A 187 19.19 34.86 19.49
CA LEU A 187 19.36 34.18 20.79
C LEU A 187 20.69 33.43 20.95
N ILE A 188 21.65 33.59 20.02
CA ILE A 188 23.00 32.97 20.13
C ILE A 188 24.13 34.02 20.25
N THR A 189 23.79 35.30 20.45
CA THR A 189 24.79 36.34 20.72
C THR A 189 24.40 37.17 21.93
N GLU A 190 24.38 36.57 23.11
CA GLU A 190 24.77 37.32 24.30
C GLU A 190 26.18 36.86 24.67
N PRO A 191 27.22 37.61 24.26
CA PRO A 191 28.46 37.59 25.01
C PRO A 191 28.14 38.23 26.36
N THR A 192 28.10 37.41 27.41
CA THR A 192 28.21 37.90 28.78
C THR A 192 29.60 38.53 28.93
N GLU A 193 29.72 39.81 28.61
CA GLU A 193 30.90 40.61 28.88
C GLU A 193 30.51 41.98 29.42
N SER A 194 31.14 42.33 30.55
CA SER A 194 31.16 43.61 31.25
C SER A 194 29.96 44.01 32.13
N ALA A 195 30.06 43.68 33.42
CA ALA A 195 30.35 44.65 34.50
C ALA A 195 30.45 43.94 35.86
#